data_AF-A0A7C5VEL8-F1
#
_entry.id   AF-A0A7C5VEL8-F1
#
_cell.length_a   1.000
_cell.length_b   1.000
_cell.length_c   1.000
_cell.angle_alpha   90.00
_cell.angle_beta   90.00
_cell.angle_gamma   90.00
#
_symmetry.space_group_name_H-M   'P 1'
#
loop_
_entity.id
_entity.type
_entity.pdbx_description
1 polymer ?
#
loop_
_entity_poly.entity_id
_entity_poly.type
_entity_poly.pdbx_seq_one_letter_code
_entity_poly.pdbx_strand_id
1 'polypeptide(L)'
;LMGPREWLAHEVRKSLLGSYRGLPFSVKAVHLPEEHWEVRRSSRWRSMGEVALVCEVLDDVFAPDTPNMYRVRPIELLWGREEGMEVGWVESLRSRFSEQARAGEEVLVVGRLEVDLRSWRYRVFLSGERTHLIASRQALGDLWSGLVERVRGVGGQG
;
A
#
# COMPACT_ATOMS: atom_id res chain seq x y z
N LEU A 1 3.30 -3.31 13.03
CA LEU A 1 3.13 -4.70 12.56
C LEU A 1 4.41 -5.22 11.89
N MET A 2 5.01 -4.46 10.96
CA MET A 2 6.39 -4.71 10.53
C MET A 2 7.39 -4.38 11.63
N GLY A 3 8.37 -5.26 11.83
CA GLY A 3 9.54 -4.99 12.66
C GLY A 3 10.68 -4.38 11.84
N PRO A 4 11.85 -4.11 12.48
CA PRO A 4 12.97 -3.47 11.82
C PRO A 4 13.55 -4.25 10.64
N ARG A 5 13.55 -5.59 10.70
CA ARG A 5 14.07 -6.44 9.61
C ARG A 5 13.15 -6.42 8.40
N GLU A 6 11.84 -6.53 8.61
CA GLU A 6 10.87 -6.42 7.52
C GLU A 6 10.91 -5.02 6.89
N TRP A 7 11.00 -3.98 7.70
CA TRP A 7 11.14 -2.62 7.22
C TRP A 7 12.41 -2.44 6.37
N LEU A 8 13.57 -2.89 6.85
CA LEU A 8 14.83 -2.74 6.14
C LEU A 8 14.84 -3.48 4.80
N ALA A 9 14.23 -4.67 4.72
CA ALA A 9 14.10 -5.44 3.50
C ALA A 9 13.39 -4.68 2.37
N HIS A 10 12.49 -3.75 2.72
CA HIS A 10 11.86 -2.86 1.77
C HIS A 10 12.67 -1.61 1.47
N GLU A 11 13.20 -0.94 2.49
CA GLU A 11 13.90 0.35 2.29
C GLU A 11 15.12 0.22 1.38
N VAL A 12 15.84 -0.91 1.41
CA VAL A 12 17.01 -1.14 0.53
C VAL A 12 16.65 -1.19 -0.96
N ARG A 13 15.36 -1.32 -1.29
CA ARG A 13 14.87 -1.40 -2.67
C ARG A 13 14.44 -0.05 -3.25
N LYS A 14 14.32 0.99 -2.41
CA LYS A 14 13.79 2.30 -2.81
C LYS A 14 14.85 3.15 -3.50
N SER A 15 14.43 3.95 -4.47
CA SER A 15 15.31 4.89 -5.18
C SER A 15 15.15 6.33 -4.71
N LEU A 16 13.99 6.69 -4.13
CA LEU A 16 13.67 8.04 -3.70
C LEU A 16 14.17 8.40 -2.30
N LEU A 17 14.83 7.48 -1.61
CA LEU A 17 15.43 7.68 -0.30
C LEU A 17 16.86 7.12 -0.34
N GLY A 18 17.85 7.88 0.13
CA GLY A 18 19.22 7.40 0.14
C GLY A 18 20.23 8.46 0.54
N SER A 19 21.46 8.31 0.03
CA SER A 19 22.51 9.32 0.19
C SER A 19 23.25 9.56 -1.12
N TYR A 20 23.60 10.81 -1.38
CA TYR A 20 24.42 11.22 -2.52
C TYR A 20 25.60 12.04 -2.01
N ARG A 21 26.84 11.58 -2.29
CA ARG A 21 28.08 12.19 -1.78
C ARG A 21 28.09 12.38 -0.25
N GLY A 22 27.54 11.43 0.49
CA GLY A 22 27.45 11.47 1.95
C GLY A 22 26.33 12.34 2.52
N LEU A 23 25.52 12.99 1.67
CA LEU A 23 24.37 13.78 2.09
C LEU A 23 23.08 12.95 1.95
N PRO A 24 22.26 12.80 3.00
CA PRO A 24 21.00 12.10 2.89
C PRO A 24 20.03 12.89 1.99
N PHE A 25 19.25 12.18 1.19
CA PHE A 25 18.21 12.79 0.37
C PHE A 25 16.90 12.02 0.50
N SER A 26 15.80 12.74 0.29
CA SER A 26 14.48 12.16 0.05
C SER A 26 13.79 12.95 -1.06
N VAL A 27 13.29 12.25 -2.05
CA VAL A 27 12.58 12.83 -3.19
C VAL A 27 11.09 12.52 -3.06
N LYS A 28 10.27 13.52 -3.38
CA LYS A 28 8.83 13.35 -3.55
C LYS A 28 8.48 13.77 -4.97
N ALA A 29 8.20 12.79 -5.83
CA ALA A 29 7.61 13.05 -7.14
C ALA A 29 6.14 13.41 -6.96
N VAL A 30 5.70 14.50 -7.57
CA VAL A 30 4.32 14.97 -7.52
C VAL A 30 3.95 15.38 -8.93
N HIS A 31 2.80 14.91 -9.42
CA HIS A 31 2.27 15.32 -10.70
C HIS A 31 1.89 16.80 -10.70
N LEU A 32 2.11 17.46 -11.82
CA LEU A 32 1.53 18.77 -12.05
C LEU A 32 -0.01 18.67 -12.09
N PRO A 33 -0.74 19.76 -11.78
CA PRO A 33 -2.20 19.74 -11.82
C PRO A 33 -2.79 19.25 -13.14
N GLU A 34 -2.11 19.51 -14.26
CA GLU A 34 -2.53 19.10 -15.60
C GLU A 34 -2.26 17.61 -15.89
N GLU A 35 -1.36 16.99 -15.12
CA GLU A 35 -0.96 15.57 -15.23
C GLU A 35 -1.78 14.67 -14.28
N HIS A 36 -2.59 15.28 -13.41
CA HIS A 36 -3.34 14.57 -12.39
C HIS A 36 -4.46 13.73 -13.02
N TRP A 37 -4.40 12.41 -12.81
CA TRP A 37 -5.35 11.45 -13.42
C TRP A 37 -6.78 11.59 -12.88
N GLU A 38 -6.96 12.14 -11.67
CA GLU A 38 -8.28 12.48 -11.12
C GLU A 38 -8.63 13.96 -11.36
N VAL A 39 -9.78 14.19 -12.00
CA VAL A 39 -10.37 15.53 -12.11
C VAL A 39 -10.82 15.98 -10.72
N ARG A 40 -10.53 17.23 -10.35
CA ARG A 40 -10.91 17.77 -9.04
C ARG A 40 -12.41 17.52 -8.73
N ARG A 41 -12.70 16.86 -7.60
CA ARG A 41 -14.05 16.44 -7.14
C ARG A 41 -14.71 15.29 -7.92
N SER A 42 -13.97 14.57 -8.77
CA SER A 42 -14.46 13.37 -9.47
C SER A 42 -14.73 12.20 -8.53
N SER A 43 -14.09 12.17 -7.36
CA SER A 43 -14.17 11.06 -6.40
C SER A 43 -14.74 11.54 -5.06
N ARG A 44 -15.55 10.69 -4.40
CA ARG A 44 -16.10 10.92 -3.07
C ARG A 44 -15.94 9.66 -2.22
N TRP A 45 -14.77 9.55 -1.59
CA TRP A 45 -14.40 8.39 -0.78
C TRP A 45 -15.15 8.34 0.55
N ARG A 46 -15.66 7.15 0.89
CA ARG A 46 -16.25 6.81 2.19
C ARG A 46 -15.48 5.63 2.80
N SER A 47 -15.02 5.81 4.03
CA SER A 47 -14.43 4.72 4.84
C SER A 47 -15.45 3.62 5.13
N MET A 48 -15.02 2.38 5.01
CA MET A 48 -15.78 1.18 5.34
C MET A 48 -15.15 0.38 6.51
N GLY A 49 -14.08 0.90 7.12
CA GLY A 49 -13.34 0.23 8.20
C GLY A 49 -11.93 -0.18 7.75
N GLU A 50 -11.19 -0.82 8.66
CA GLU A 50 -9.90 -1.43 8.31
C GLU A 50 -10.09 -2.79 7.63
N VAL A 51 -9.13 -3.16 6.79
CA VAL A 51 -9.07 -4.46 6.12
C VAL A 51 -7.61 -4.93 6.03
N ALA A 52 -7.41 -6.24 6.07
CA ALA A 52 -6.15 -6.88 5.72
C ALA A 52 -6.34 -7.86 4.56
N LEU A 53 -5.53 -7.68 3.52
CA LEU A 53 -5.59 -8.44 2.28
C LEU A 53 -4.21 -8.97 1.91
N VAL A 54 -4.17 -10.13 1.27
CA VAL A 54 -3.06 -10.49 0.38
C VAL A 54 -3.51 -10.16 -1.04
N CYS A 55 -2.67 -9.45 -1.78
CA CYS A 55 -2.94 -9.03 -3.14
C CYS A 55 -1.78 -9.36 -4.07
N GLU A 56 -2.05 -9.50 -5.35
CA GLU A 56 -1.07 -9.42 -6.43
C GLU A 56 -1.00 -7.96 -6.92
N VAL A 57 0.22 -7.45 -7.14
CA VAL A 57 0.43 -6.13 -7.77
C VAL A 57 0.40 -6.30 -9.28
N LEU A 58 -0.58 -5.68 -9.93
CA LEU A 58 -0.74 -5.72 -11.38
C LEU A 58 0.10 -4.64 -12.09
N ASP A 59 0.28 -3.48 -11.44
CA ASP A 59 1.00 -2.33 -11.99
C ASP A 59 1.52 -1.45 -10.84
N ASP A 60 2.76 -0.98 -10.95
CA ASP A 60 3.47 -0.14 -9.99
C ASP A 60 4.01 1.17 -10.62
N VAL A 61 3.53 1.58 -11.80
CA VAL A 61 4.02 2.79 -12.50
C VAL A 61 3.96 4.07 -11.65
N PHE A 62 2.97 4.15 -10.76
CA PHE A 62 2.76 5.29 -9.84
C PHE A 62 3.31 5.03 -8.43
N ALA A 63 4.04 3.95 -8.19
CA ALA A 63 4.68 3.67 -6.91
C ALA A 63 5.69 4.74 -6.43
N PRO A 64 6.46 5.43 -7.31
CA PRO A 64 7.36 6.51 -6.88
C PRO A 64 6.63 7.85 -6.66
N ASP A 65 5.40 7.99 -7.13
CA ASP A 65 4.69 9.27 -7.15
C ASP A 65 4.02 9.60 -5.80
N THR A 66 3.42 10.80 -5.73
CA THR A 66 2.54 11.22 -4.65
C THR A 66 1.22 11.73 -5.22
N PRO A 67 0.10 11.06 -4.91
CA PRO A 67 0.02 9.81 -4.13
C PRO A 67 0.75 8.64 -4.81
N ASN A 68 1.35 7.77 -3.99
CA ASN A 68 1.88 6.50 -4.48
C ASN A 68 0.72 5.52 -4.64
N MET A 69 0.68 4.85 -5.77
CA MET A 69 -0.42 3.94 -6.12
C MET A 69 0.08 2.63 -6.68
N TYR A 70 -0.62 1.57 -6.33
CA TYR A 70 -0.43 0.23 -6.87
C TYR A 70 -1.77 -0.26 -7.38
N ARG A 71 -1.83 -0.69 -8.65
CA ARG A 71 -2.98 -1.44 -9.14
C ARG A 71 -2.85 -2.86 -8.61
N VAL A 72 -3.90 -3.37 -7.98
CA VAL A 72 -3.84 -4.68 -7.32
C VAL A 72 -5.02 -5.56 -7.67
N ARG A 73 -4.84 -6.86 -7.44
CA ARG A 73 -5.90 -7.87 -7.38
C ARG A 73 -5.83 -8.59 -6.04
N PRO A 74 -6.85 -8.48 -5.17
CA PRO A 74 -6.94 -9.26 -3.96
C PRO A 74 -6.98 -10.75 -4.28
N ILE A 75 -6.19 -11.54 -3.54
CA ILE A 75 -6.15 -12.99 -3.65
C ILE A 75 -6.59 -13.67 -2.36
N GLU A 76 -6.49 -12.98 -1.22
CA GLU A 76 -6.98 -13.47 0.08
C GLU A 76 -7.45 -12.32 0.96
N LEU A 77 -8.59 -12.49 1.63
CA LEU A 77 -9.05 -11.64 2.73
C LEU A 77 -8.61 -12.25 4.07
N LEU A 78 -7.77 -11.56 4.82
CA LEU A 78 -7.32 -12.02 6.14
C LEU A 78 -8.30 -11.65 7.25
N TRP A 79 -8.85 -10.43 7.19
CA TRP A 79 -9.92 -9.93 8.06
C TRP A 79 -10.43 -8.58 7.54
N GLY A 80 -11.58 -8.14 8.07
CA GLY A 80 -12.28 -6.95 7.62
C GLY A 80 -13.51 -7.32 6.81
N ARG A 81 -13.94 -6.45 5.90
CA ARG A 81 -15.17 -6.66 5.13
C ARG A 81 -14.91 -7.39 3.81
N GLU A 82 -15.90 -8.17 3.36
CA GLU A 82 -15.84 -8.93 2.11
C GLU A 82 -15.63 -8.05 0.87
N GLU A 83 -16.13 -6.80 0.89
CA GLU A 83 -15.89 -5.85 -0.20
C GLU A 83 -14.39 -5.52 -0.40
N GLY A 84 -13.52 -5.92 0.54
CA GLY A 84 -12.08 -5.89 0.37
C GLY A 84 -11.58 -6.74 -0.82
N MET A 85 -12.32 -7.78 -1.21
CA MET A 85 -11.98 -8.61 -2.37
C MET A 85 -12.23 -7.91 -3.72
N GLU A 86 -12.96 -6.78 -3.72
CA GLU A 86 -13.24 -5.95 -4.90
C GLU A 86 -12.24 -4.79 -5.07
N VAL A 87 -11.24 -4.68 -4.19
CA VAL A 87 -10.24 -3.61 -4.22
C VAL A 87 -9.43 -3.67 -5.50
N GLY A 88 -9.39 -2.56 -6.25
CA GLY A 88 -8.55 -2.45 -7.46
C GLY A 88 -7.24 -1.69 -7.25
N TRP A 89 -7.13 -0.95 -6.14
CA TRP A 89 -6.04 -0.01 -5.90
C TRP A 89 -5.63 0.04 -4.43
N VAL A 90 -4.33 0.19 -4.20
CA VAL A 90 -3.75 0.60 -2.92
C VAL A 90 -3.11 1.96 -3.11
N GLU A 91 -3.41 2.91 -2.22
CA GLU A 91 -2.98 4.30 -2.39
C GLU A 91 -2.47 4.91 -1.09
N SER A 92 -1.47 5.79 -1.18
CA SER A 92 -1.03 6.61 -0.06
C SER A 92 -0.48 7.98 -0.48
N LEU A 93 -0.63 8.96 0.41
CA LEU A 93 0.09 10.24 0.35
C LEU A 93 1.40 10.23 1.16
N ARG A 94 1.80 9.09 1.74
CA ARG A 94 2.97 8.96 2.62
C ARG A 94 4.09 8.21 1.91
N SER A 95 5.27 8.83 1.83
CA SER A 95 6.48 8.27 1.22
C SER A 95 6.99 6.99 1.89
N ARG A 96 6.56 6.67 3.13
CA ARG A 96 6.90 5.37 3.75
C ARG A 96 6.34 4.17 2.96
N PHE A 97 5.30 4.37 2.16
CA PHE A 97 4.67 3.32 1.36
C PHE A 97 5.04 3.37 -0.14
N SER A 98 5.83 4.35 -0.58
CA SER A 98 6.34 4.39 -1.96
C SER A 98 7.36 3.28 -2.20
N GLU A 99 7.39 2.76 -3.43
CA GLU A 99 8.35 1.75 -3.91
C GLU A 99 8.45 0.48 -3.04
N GLN A 100 7.38 0.14 -2.29
CA GLN A 100 7.35 -1.01 -1.38
C GLN A 100 7.22 -2.36 -2.11
N ALA A 101 6.63 -2.33 -3.30
CA ALA A 101 6.37 -3.50 -4.13
C ALA A 101 6.53 -3.18 -5.62
N ARG A 102 6.61 -4.21 -6.44
CA ARG A 102 6.70 -4.12 -7.92
C ARG A 102 5.59 -4.92 -8.60
N ALA A 103 5.29 -4.60 -9.86
CA ALA A 103 4.38 -5.42 -10.66
C ALA A 103 4.81 -6.90 -10.67
N GLY A 104 3.83 -7.79 -10.52
CA GLY A 104 4.01 -9.25 -10.38
C GLY A 104 4.32 -9.73 -8.97
N GLU A 105 4.52 -8.84 -7.99
CA GLU A 105 4.77 -9.24 -6.60
C GLU A 105 3.47 -9.52 -5.83
N GLU A 106 3.59 -10.37 -4.80
CA GLU A 106 2.52 -10.63 -3.84
C GLU A 106 2.74 -9.73 -2.63
N VAL A 107 1.71 -9.03 -2.20
CA VAL A 107 1.78 -8.04 -1.13
C VAL A 107 0.74 -8.30 -0.05
N LEU A 108 1.16 -8.12 1.20
CA LEU A 108 0.28 -8.01 2.35
C LEU A 108 -0.06 -6.54 2.52
N VAL A 109 -1.34 -6.22 2.58
CA VAL A 109 -1.84 -4.84 2.71
C VAL A 109 -2.73 -4.77 3.93
N VAL A 110 -2.45 -3.82 4.83
CA VAL A 110 -3.32 -3.46 5.94
C VAL A 110 -3.60 -1.98 5.84
N GLY A 111 -4.88 -1.60 5.78
CA GLY A 111 -5.27 -0.21 5.63
C GLY A 111 -6.76 -0.01 5.74
N ARG A 112 -7.19 1.19 5.36
CA ARG A 112 -8.61 1.56 5.37
C ARG A 112 -9.26 1.16 4.04
N LEU A 113 -10.28 0.32 4.10
CA LEU A 113 -11.13 0.08 2.95
C LEU A 113 -11.98 1.33 2.68
N GLU A 114 -11.93 1.83 1.46
CA GLU A 114 -12.73 2.97 1.03
C GLU A 114 -13.46 2.66 -0.27
N VAL A 115 -14.69 3.18 -0.39
CA VAL A 115 -15.48 3.14 -1.62
C VAL A 115 -15.68 4.54 -2.15
N ASP A 116 -15.51 4.72 -3.45
CA ASP A 116 -15.93 5.95 -4.12
C ASP A 116 -17.45 5.93 -4.33
N LEU A 117 -18.16 6.85 -3.71
CA LEU A 117 -19.62 6.95 -3.79
C LEU A 117 -20.13 7.37 -5.18
N ARG A 118 -19.25 7.70 -6.13
CA ARG A 118 -19.61 8.02 -7.51
C ARG A 118 -19.44 6.83 -8.46
N SER A 119 -18.27 6.19 -8.44
CA SER A 119 -17.94 5.07 -9.32
C SER A 119 -18.13 3.68 -8.70
N TRP A 120 -18.39 3.60 -7.40
CA TRP A 120 -18.43 2.36 -6.62
C TRP A 120 -17.13 1.54 -6.67
N ARG A 121 -16.01 2.18 -7.00
CA ARG A 121 -14.68 1.55 -6.96
C ARG A 121 -14.18 1.46 -5.52
N TYR A 122 -13.52 0.35 -5.21
CA TYR A 122 -12.91 0.10 -3.91
C TYR A 122 -11.39 0.30 -3.96
N ARG A 123 -10.85 0.89 -2.90
CA ARG A 123 -9.41 1.02 -2.66
C ARG A 123 -9.05 0.69 -1.23
N VAL A 124 -7.79 0.37 -0.99
CA VAL A 124 -7.19 0.44 0.35
C VAL A 124 -6.35 1.72 0.45
N PHE A 125 -6.73 2.61 1.36
CA PHE A 125 -6.01 3.85 1.62
C PHE A 125 -5.08 3.71 2.83
N LEU A 126 -3.80 4.02 2.64
CA LEU A 126 -2.78 3.97 3.67
C LEU A 126 -2.50 5.37 4.22
N SER A 127 -3.26 5.82 5.24
CA SER A 127 -3.12 7.17 5.84
C SER A 127 -1.83 7.42 6.63
N GLY A 128 -1.12 6.36 7.04
CA GLY A 128 0.06 6.42 7.88
C GLY A 128 -0.14 5.96 9.33
N GLU A 129 -1.31 5.42 9.67
CA GLU A 129 -1.54 4.76 10.97
C GLU A 129 -0.45 3.71 11.25
N ARG A 130 -0.22 3.43 12.53
CA ARG A 130 0.82 2.46 12.94
C ARG A 130 0.52 1.04 12.48
N THR A 131 -0.76 0.71 12.31
CA THR A 131 -1.26 -0.58 11.81
C THR A 131 -1.10 -0.70 10.29
N HIS A 132 -1.15 0.42 9.57
CA HIS A 132 -1.11 0.41 8.11
C HIS A 132 0.25 -0.05 7.56
N LEU A 133 0.19 -0.90 6.54
CA LEU A 133 1.36 -1.41 5.81
C LEU A 133 0.99 -1.87 4.40
N ILE A 134 2.00 -1.85 3.53
CA ILE A 134 2.09 -2.68 2.34
C ILE A 134 3.46 -3.34 2.42
N ALA A 135 3.52 -4.66 2.27
CA ALA A 135 4.75 -5.43 2.36
C ALA A 135 4.77 -6.51 1.29
N SER A 136 5.80 -6.50 0.45
CA SER A 136 6.07 -7.49 -0.61
C SER A 136 6.68 -8.78 -0.06
N ARG A 137 6.07 -9.92 -0.42
CA ARG A 137 6.58 -11.27 -0.14
C ARG A 137 7.98 -11.47 -0.70
N GLN A 138 8.23 -10.97 -1.91
CA GLN A 138 9.52 -11.08 -2.59
C GLN A 138 10.60 -10.27 -1.87
N ALA A 139 10.26 -9.14 -1.25
CA ALA A 139 11.21 -8.42 -0.41
C ALA A 139 11.50 -9.17 0.90
N LEU A 140 10.45 -9.72 1.53
CA LEU A 140 10.54 -10.30 2.86
C LEU A 140 11.14 -11.70 2.88
N GLY A 141 11.02 -12.47 1.80
CA GLY A 141 11.49 -13.87 1.75
C GLY A 141 10.93 -14.67 2.92
N ASP A 142 11.83 -15.24 3.74
CA ASP A 142 11.47 -16.06 4.90
C ASP A 142 10.74 -15.30 6.01
N LEU A 143 10.80 -13.97 6.03
CA LEU A 143 10.08 -13.14 7.01
C LEU A 143 8.57 -13.03 6.72
N TRP A 144 8.16 -13.38 5.49
CA TRP A 144 6.78 -13.23 5.01
C TRP A 144 5.77 -13.92 5.91
N SER A 145 5.92 -15.22 6.12
CA SER A 145 4.95 -16.04 6.87
C SER A 145 4.76 -15.52 8.29
N GLY A 146 5.85 -15.11 8.94
CA GLY A 146 5.80 -14.54 10.29
C GLY A 146 5.06 -13.21 10.35
N LEU A 147 5.15 -12.37 9.32
CA LEU A 147 4.38 -11.12 9.26
C LEU A 147 2.89 -11.39 9.00
N VAL A 148 2.56 -12.29 8.08
CA VAL A 148 1.18 -12.66 7.75
C VAL A 148 0.45 -13.18 9.00
N GLU A 149 1.07 -14.10 9.75
CA GLU A 149 0.48 -14.64 10.99
C GLU A 149 0.24 -13.54 12.04
N ARG A 150 1.18 -12.60 12.20
CA ARG A 150 0.97 -11.46 13.11
C ARG A 150 -0.20 -10.60 12.66
N VAL A 151 -0.39 -10.39 11.36
CA VAL A 151 -1.52 -9.62 10.84
C VAL A 151 -2.83 -10.37 11.05
N ARG A 152 -2.89 -11.68 10.79
CA ARG A 152 -4.08 -12.51 11.07
C ARG A 152 -4.49 -12.41 12.55
N GLY A 153 -3.51 -12.48 13.45
CA GLY A 153 -3.73 -12.41 14.89
C GLY A 153 -4.36 -11.09 15.39
N VAL A 154 -4.23 -10.00 14.64
CA VAL A 154 -4.89 -8.71 14.99
C VAL A 154 -6.39 -8.78 14.72
N GLY A 155 -6.82 -9.37 13.62
CA GLY A 155 -8.24 -9.46 13.24
C GLY A 155 -9.07 -10.33 14.18
N GLY A 156 -8.45 -11.31 14.85
CA GLY A 156 -9.13 -12.18 15.82
C GLY A 156 -9.37 -11.55 17.20
N GLN A 157 -8.99 -10.28 17.42
CA GLN A 157 -9.18 -9.55 18.68
C GLN A 157 -10.31 -8.51 18.61
N GLY A 158 -11.02 -8.42 17.48
CA GLY A 158 -12.10 -7.46 17.22
C GLY A 158 -13.49 -8.05 17.30
#